data_AF-A0A914PLD5-F1
#
_entry.id   AF-A0A914PLD5-F1
#
_cell.length_a   1.000
_cell.length_b   1.000
_cell.length_c   1.000
_cell.angle_alpha   90.00
_cell.angle_beta   90.00
_cell.angle_gamma   90.00
#
_symmetry.space_group_name_H-M   'P 1'
#
loop_
_entity.id
_entity.type
_entity.pdbx_description
1 polymer ?
#
loop_
_entity_poly.entity_id
_entity_poly.type
_entity_poly.pdbx_seq_one_letter_code
_entity_poly.pdbx_strand_id
1 'polypeptide(L)'
;MLKKLNLFDGYALLYNVLVPEVFCVDLVRIGRISDGGKWICNPSSLLSFEDCTIYSLGLSNDPSFEMDLQEYLNNKCKLRSFDKDYQNPETMEKLKISNGNFMKALISQKTNESNNEYTFKDILYKFGDKRIDILKVDIEGAELDISDELLSIPICQLLIENHGENVIISFNL
;
A
#
# COMPACT_ATOMS: atom_id res chain seq x y z
N MET A 1 15.34 19.26 16.49
CA MET A 1 14.78 18.50 17.63
C MET A 1 13.33 18.20 17.29
N LEU A 2 13.08 17.10 16.56
CA LEU A 2 11.74 16.71 16.16
C LEU A 2 11.01 16.17 17.39
N LYS A 3 9.96 16.87 17.82
CA LYS A 3 9.09 16.42 18.91
C LYS A 3 8.32 15.20 18.41
N LYS A 4 8.26 14.15 19.23
CA LYS A 4 7.30 13.06 19.05
C LYS A 4 5.91 13.69 18.84
N LEU A 5 5.36 13.52 17.65
CA LEU A 5 3.95 13.81 17.37
C LEU A 5 3.12 12.86 18.23
N ASN A 6 2.10 13.38 18.92
CA ASN A 6 1.15 12.50 19.57
C ASN A 6 0.43 11.67 18.51
N LEU A 7 0.03 10.46 18.86
CA LEU A 7 -0.68 9.52 17.98
C LEU A 7 -1.86 10.19 17.26
N PHE A 8 -2.62 11.03 17.98
CA PHE A 8 -3.72 11.84 17.45
C PHE A 8 -3.29 12.87 16.39
N ASP A 9 -2.13 13.50 16.56
CA ASP A 9 -1.63 14.53 15.64
C ASP A 9 -1.13 13.90 14.33
N GLY A 10 -0.56 12.69 14.38
CA GLY A 10 -0.09 11.95 13.21
C GLY A 10 -1.22 11.59 12.24
N TYR A 11 -2.33 11.04 12.75
CA TYR A 11 -3.50 10.70 11.94
C TYR A 11 -4.17 11.95 11.32
N ALA A 12 -4.31 13.03 12.10
CA ALA A 12 -4.89 14.26 11.61
C ALA A 12 -3.99 14.92 10.53
N LEU A 13 -2.66 14.87 10.69
CA LEU A 13 -1.74 15.39 9.70
C LEU A 13 -1.78 14.57 8.40
N LEU A 14 -1.74 13.24 8.51
CA LEU A 14 -1.85 12.33 7.36
C LEU A 14 -3.16 12.53 6.63
N TYR A 15 -4.28 12.56 7.35
CA TYR A 15 -5.60 12.76 6.78
C TYR A 15 -5.72 14.14 6.11
N ASN A 16 -5.30 15.22 6.77
CA ASN A 16 -5.38 16.58 6.21
C ASN A 16 -4.47 16.79 4.99
N VAL A 17 -3.38 16.02 4.86
CA VAL A 17 -2.51 16.03 3.67
C VAL A 17 -3.13 15.24 2.51
N LEU A 18 -3.87 14.16 2.78
CA LEU A 18 -4.46 13.28 1.75
C LEU A 18 -5.86 13.72 1.28
N VAL A 19 -6.65 14.40 2.12
CA VAL A 19 -8.01 14.87 1.79
C VAL A 19 -8.12 15.77 0.55
N PRO A 20 -7.12 16.57 0.12
CA PRO A 20 -7.25 17.37 -1.09
C PRO A 20 -7.35 16.57 -2.40
N GLU A 21 -7.16 15.24 -2.40
CA GLU A 21 -7.25 14.38 -3.59
C GLU A 21 -8.70 13.95 -3.94
N VAL A 22 -9.70 14.45 -3.22
CA VAL A 22 -11.11 13.99 -3.23
C VAL A 22 -11.87 14.20 -4.56
N PHE A 23 -11.31 14.91 -5.55
CA PHE A 23 -11.94 15.01 -6.87
C PHE A 23 -11.18 14.21 -7.94
N CYS A 24 -11.58 12.95 -8.11
CA CYS A 24 -11.19 12.14 -9.25
C CYS A 24 -12.35 11.98 -10.23
N VAL A 25 -12.15 12.43 -11.48
CA VAL A 25 -13.17 12.32 -12.55
C VAL A 25 -13.38 10.87 -12.99
N ASP A 26 -12.31 10.08 -13.02
CA ASP A 26 -12.32 8.68 -13.43
C ASP A 26 -12.04 7.76 -12.23
N LEU A 27 -12.96 7.77 -11.26
CA LEU A 27 -12.85 6.94 -10.07
C LEU A 27 -13.44 5.55 -10.33
N VAL A 28 -12.59 4.53 -10.33
CA VAL A 28 -12.96 3.14 -10.64
C VAL A 28 -12.83 2.28 -9.40
N ARG A 29 -13.83 1.45 -9.13
CA ARG A 29 -13.76 0.47 -8.05
C ARG A 29 -13.15 -0.82 -8.57
N ILE A 30 -12.02 -1.22 -8.01
CA ILE A 30 -11.34 -2.47 -8.33
C ILE A 30 -11.55 -3.45 -7.17
N GLY A 31 -11.95 -4.67 -7.49
CA GLY A 31 -12.21 -5.70 -6.48
C GLY A 31 -13.68 -5.84 -6.07
N ARG A 32 -13.91 -6.78 -5.13
CA ARG A 32 -15.23 -7.13 -4.56
C ARG A 32 -16.03 -5.91 -4.12
N ILE A 33 -17.33 -5.83 -4.42
CA ILE A 33 -18.25 -4.71 -4.04
C ILE A 33 -18.25 -4.42 -2.53
N SER A 34 -18.01 -5.44 -1.72
CA SER A 34 -17.87 -5.37 -0.27
C SER A 34 -16.44 -5.06 0.16
N ASP A 35 -16.06 -5.53 1.35
CA ASP A 35 -14.70 -5.49 1.86
C ASP A 35 -13.66 -6.11 0.90
N GLY A 36 -12.43 -5.57 0.95
CA GLY A 36 -11.28 -5.93 0.11
C GLY A 36 -11.14 -5.12 -1.19
N GLY A 37 -12.25 -4.65 -1.80
CA GLY A 37 -12.19 -3.80 -2.99
C GLY A 37 -11.77 -2.36 -2.66
N LYS A 38 -10.94 -1.74 -3.50
CA LYS A 38 -10.45 -0.36 -3.30
C LYS A 38 -10.85 0.54 -4.47
N TRP A 39 -11.04 1.83 -4.18
CA TRP A 39 -11.26 2.86 -5.20
C TRP A 39 -9.92 3.36 -5.73
N ILE A 40 -9.78 3.40 -7.06
CA ILE A 40 -8.55 3.83 -7.72
C ILE A 40 -8.90 4.96 -8.69
N CYS A 41 -8.17 6.06 -8.57
CA CYS A 41 -8.29 7.19 -9.48
C CYS A 41 -7.52 6.94 -10.78
N ASN A 42 -8.21 7.06 -11.93
CA ASN A 42 -7.70 6.95 -13.29
C ASN A 42 -6.73 5.75 -13.49
N PRO A 43 -7.13 4.51 -13.15
CA PRO A 43 -6.25 3.34 -13.30
C PRO A 43 -5.89 3.09 -14.77
N SER A 44 -6.74 3.51 -15.72
CA SER A 44 -6.45 3.40 -17.16
C SER A 44 -5.19 4.16 -17.59
N SER A 45 -4.78 5.21 -16.88
CA SER A 45 -3.53 5.92 -17.17
C SER A 45 -2.29 5.03 -17.06
N LEU A 46 -2.30 4.03 -16.18
CA LEU A 46 -1.18 3.09 -16.00
C LEU A 46 -0.93 2.22 -17.25
N LEU A 47 -1.97 1.98 -18.05
CA LEU A 47 -1.85 1.29 -19.35
C LEU A 47 -1.02 2.09 -20.36
N SER A 48 -0.82 3.39 -20.16
CA SER A 48 0.01 4.24 -21.04
C SER A 48 1.49 4.35 -20.64
N PHE A 49 1.86 4.00 -19.39
CA PHE A 49 3.24 4.13 -18.91
C PHE A 49 4.17 3.05 -19.48
N GLU A 50 5.44 3.33 -19.75
CA GLU A 50 6.36 2.26 -20.19
C GLU A 50 6.63 1.23 -19.08
N ASP A 51 6.81 1.72 -17.84
CA ASP A 51 6.94 0.94 -16.62
C ASP A 51 5.88 1.40 -15.62
N CYS A 52 5.29 0.44 -14.90
CA CYS A 52 4.47 0.72 -13.72
C CYS A 52 4.74 -0.28 -12.60
N THR A 53 4.62 0.19 -11.35
CA THR A 53 4.98 -0.52 -10.13
C THR A 53 3.88 -0.37 -9.08
N ILE A 54 3.40 -1.51 -8.56
CA ILE A 54 2.36 -1.58 -7.52
C ILE A 54 2.98 -2.21 -6.28
N TYR A 55 2.80 -1.57 -5.13
CA TYR A 55 3.18 -2.12 -3.83
C TYR A 55 1.91 -2.43 -3.04
N SER A 56 1.79 -3.65 -2.52
CA SER A 56 0.71 -4.04 -1.63
C SER A 56 1.27 -4.60 -0.33
N LEU A 57 1.06 -3.86 0.76
CA LEU A 57 1.47 -4.23 2.11
C LEU A 57 0.25 -4.79 2.85
N GLY A 58 0.39 -6.00 3.41
CA GLY A 58 -0.69 -6.72 4.09
C GLY A 58 -1.57 -7.51 3.13
N LEU A 59 -1.04 -8.61 2.60
CA LEU A 59 -1.74 -9.48 1.65
C LEU A 59 -2.69 -10.47 2.34
N SER A 60 -2.31 -10.96 3.53
CA SER A 60 -3.10 -11.84 4.40
C SER A 60 -3.79 -13.03 3.69
N ASN A 61 -3.10 -13.71 2.78
CA ASN A 61 -3.61 -14.83 1.96
C ASN A 61 -4.84 -14.51 1.09
N ASP A 62 -5.17 -13.24 0.88
CA ASP A 62 -6.25 -12.81 -0.02
C ASP A 62 -5.69 -11.87 -1.09
N PRO A 63 -5.16 -12.42 -2.21
CA PRO A 63 -4.63 -11.61 -3.30
C PRO A 63 -5.72 -11.03 -4.21
N SER A 64 -7.01 -11.11 -3.85
CA SER A 64 -8.11 -10.82 -4.78
C SER A 64 -8.06 -9.41 -5.36
N PHE A 65 -7.78 -8.40 -4.52
CA PHE A 65 -7.61 -7.03 -5.00
C PHE A 65 -6.45 -6.91 -5.98
N GLU A 66 -5.30 -7.50 -5.66
CA GLU A 66 -4.11 -7.45 -6.51
C GLU A 66 -4.34 -8.14 -7.85
N MET A 67 -5.11 -9.24 -7.85
CA MET A 67 -5.47 -9.96 -9.09
C MET A 67 -6.42 -9.15 -9.94
N ASP A 68 -7.48 -8.59 -9.35
CA ASP A 68 -8.46 -7.79 -10.09
C ASP A 68 -7.82 -6.51 -10.66
N LEU A 69 -6.86 -5.91 -9.94
CA LEU A 69 -6.09 -4.77 -10.43
C LEU A 69 -5.16 -5.16 -11.58
N GLN A 70 -4.43 -6.26 -11.46
CA GLN A 70 -3.56 -6.73 -12.53
C GLN A 70 -4.34 -7.16 -13.76
N GLU A 71 -5.49 -7.82 -13.60
CA GLU A 71 -6.38 -8.16 -14.71
C GLU A 71 -6.85 -6.90 -15.46
N TYR A 72 -7.31 -5.87 -14.72
CA TYR A 72 -7.65 -4.57 -15.30
C TYR A 72 -6.49 -3.94 -16.08
N LEU A 73 -5.26 -4.15 -15.61
CA LEU A 73 -4.03 -3.61 -16.18
C LEU A 73 -3.34 -4.54 -17.19
N ASN A 74 -4.00 -5.63 -17.62
CA ASN A 74 -3.44 -6.64 -18.52
C ASN A 74 -2.10 -7.24 -18.02
N ASN A 75 -1.97 -7.45 -16.72
CA ASN A 75 -0.78 -7.97 -16.01
C ASN A 75 0.51 -7.17 -16.29
N LYS A 76 0.38 -5.89 -16.66
CA LYS A 76 1.50 -5.07 -17.13
C LYS A 76 2.41 -4.62 -15.99
N CYS A 77 1.85 -4.23 -14.85
CA CYS A 77 2.63 -3.60 -13.79
C CYS A 77 3.45 -4.63 -13.00
N LYS A 78 4.58 -4.20 -12.45
CA LYS A 78 5.36 -4.99 -11.50
C LYS A 78 4.62 -4.96 -10.17
N LEU A 79 4.08 -6.09 -9.74
CA LEU A 79 3.38 -6.20 -8.47
C LEU A 79 4.34 -6.71 -7.39
N ARG A 80 4.49 -5.94 -6.30
CA ARG A 80 5.29 -6.30 -5.14
C ARG A 80 4.38 -6.41 -3.94
N SER A 81 4.18 -7.64 -3.48
CA SER A 81 3.30 -7.98 -2.36
C SER A 81 4.10 -8.34 -1.13
N PHE A 82 3.63 -7.89 0.03
CA PHE A 82 4.32 -8.01 1.30
C PHE A 82 3.37 -8.42 2.40
N ASP A 83 3.85 -9.27 3.30
CA ASP A 83 3.10 -9.64 4.50
C ASP A 83 4.03 -10.13 5.60
N LYS A 84 3.62 -9.97 6.87
CA LYS A 84 4.36 -10.50 8.02
C LYS A 84 4.37 -12.03 8.05
N ASP A 85 3.37 -12.67 7.44
CA ASP A 85 3.20 -14.11 7.38
C ASP A 85 3.51 -14.67 5.99
N TYR A 86 3.85 -15.97 5.93
CA TYR A 86 3.99 -16.65 4.65
C TYR A 86 2.63 -16.90 4.01
N GLN A 87 2.60 -16.87 2.68
CA GLN A 87 1.40 -17.09 1.90
C GLN A 87 1.29 -18.55 1.47
N ASN A 88 0.07 -19.04 1.31
CA ASN A 88 -0.20 -20.39 0.85
C ASN A 88 0.22 -20.55 -0.64
N PRO A 89 0.46 -21.80 -1.11
CA PRO A 89 0.94 -22.04 -2.48
C PRO A 89 0.02 -21.48 -3.58
N GLU A 90 -1.29 -21.52 -3.37
CA GLU A 90 -2.28 -20.99 -4.33
C GLU A 90 -2.12 -19.47 -4.49
N THR A 91 -1.95 -18.75 -3.39
CA THR A 91 -1.71 -17.30 -3.39
C THR A 91 -0.41 -16.96 -4.11
N MET A 92 0.65 -17.72 -3.84
CA MET A 92 1.95 -17.53 -4.49
C MET A 92 1.88 -17.78 -6.01
N GLU A 93 1.10 -18.76 -6.45
CA GLU A 93 0.87 -19.04 -7.87
C GLU A 93 0.09 -17.91 -8.54
N LYS A 94 -1.00 -17.44 -7.91
CA LYS A 94 -1.79 -16.29 -8.39
C LYS A 94 -0.93 -15.04 -8.56
N LEU A 95 -0.09 -14.70 -7.58
CA LEU A 95 0.84 -13.58 -7.69
C LEU A 95 1.79 -13.76 -8.89
N LYS A 96 2.36 -14.96 -9.05
CA LYS A 96 3.34 -15.23 -10.12
C LYS A 96 2.75 -15.06 -11.52
N ILE A 97 1.53 -15.53 -11.76
CA ILE A 97 0.87 -15.38 -13.08
C ILE A 97 0.46 -13.93 -13.38
N SER A 98 0.33 -13.10 -12.34
CA SER A 98 -0.07 -11.69 -12.42
C SER A 98 1.12 -10.73 -12.30
N ASN A 99 2.29 -11.09 -12.87
CA ASN A 99 3.53 -10.31 -12.81
C ASN A 99 3.91 -9.84 -11.39
N GLY A 100 3.59 -10.69 -10.40
CA GLY A 100 3.71 -10.41 -8.98
C GLY A 100 4.84 -11.18 -8.31
N ASN A 101 5.44 -10.56 -7.31
CA ASN A 101 6.39 -11.19 -6.40
C ASN A 101 5.93 -10.99 -4.96
N PHE A 102 6.23 -11.97 -4.11
CA PHE A 102 5.97 -11.90 -2.68
C PHE A 102 7.28 -11.84 -1.89
N MET A 103 7.32 -10.96 -0.90
CA MET A 103 8.36 -10.93 0.12
C MET A 103 7.72 -10.97 1.51
N LYS A 104 8.11 -11.95 2.33
CA LYS A 104 7.78 -11.91 3.75
C LYS A 104 8.50 -10.72 4.39
N ALA A 105 7.72 -9.78 4.93
CA ALA A 105 8.22 -8.58 5.56
C ALA A 105 7.23 -8.10 6.63
N LEU A 106 7.68 -8.10 7.88
CA LEU A 106 7.07 -7.33 8.94
C LEU A 106 7.58 -5.89 8.84
N ILE A 107 6.68 -4.97 8.49
CA ILE A 107 7.00 -3.55 8.41
C ILE A 107 7.20 -3.00 9.82
N SER A 108 8.31 -2.31 10.05
CA SER A 108 8.63 -1.69 11.34
C SER A 108 9.62 -0.55 11.20
N GLN A 109 9.87 0.17 12.31
CA GLN A 109 10.79 1.31 12.37
C GLN A 109 12.30 0.94 12.25
N LYS A 110 12.63 -0.35 12.18
CA LYS A 110 14.01 -0.82 12.06
C LYS A 110 14.10 -2.10 11.23
N THR A 111 15.25 -2.32 10.64
CA THR A 111 15.50 -3.56 9.89
C THR A 111 16.22 -4.59 10.75
N ASN A 112 15.66 -5.79 10.79
CA ASN A 112 16.27 -7.01 11.31
C ASN A 112 15.91 -8.17 10.39
N GLU A 113 16.77 -8.40 9.40
CA GLU A 113 16.56 -9.39 8.34
C GLU A 113 16.36 -10.81 8.89
N SER A 114 17.03 -11.15 10.00
CA SER A 114 16.88 -12.45 10.67
C SER A 114 15.45 -12.71 11.13
N ASN A 115 14.70 -11.66 11.45
CA ASN A 115 13.29 -11.74 11.84
C ASN A 115 12.33 -11.43 10.69
N ASN A 116 12.84 -11.12 9.49
CA ASN A 116 12.06 -10.52 8.40
C ASN A 116 11.39 -9.20 8.79
N GLU A 117 12.00 -8.44 9.69
CA GLU A 117 11.58 -7.08 10.04
C GLU A 117 12.30 -6.08 9.12
N TYR A 118 11.58 -5.15 8.50
CA TYR A 118 12.15 -4.17 7.59
C TYR A 118 11.52 -2.79 7.77
N THR A 119 12.34 -1.76 7.62
CA THR A 119 11.83 -0.41 7.29
C THR A 119 11.27 -0.41 5.88
N PHE A 120 10.29 0.46 5.60
CA PHE A 120 9.77 0.61 4.24
C PHE A 120 10.89 1.11 3.31
N LYS A 121 11.76 2.00 3.78
CA LYS A 121 12.93 2.51 3.07
C LYS A 121 13.90 1.41 2.66
N ASP A 122 14.20 0.45 3.54
CA ASP A 122 15.09 -0.67 3.21
C ASP A 122 14.43 -1.63 2.22
N ILE A 123 13.10 -1.80 2.30
CA ILE A 123 12.34 -2.47 1.25
C ILE A 123 12.57 -1.75 -0.07
N LEU A 124 12.35 -0.44 -0.16
CA LEU A 124 12.54 0.32 -1.41
C LEU A 124 13.96 0.15 -1.97
N TYR A 125 14.99 0.23 -1.12
CA TYR A 125 16.39 0.04 -1.53
C TYR A 125 16.68 -1.35 -2.08
N LYS A 126 16.21 -2.40 -1.41
CA LYS A 126 16.42 -3.81 -1.81
C LYS A 126 15.92 -4.11 -3.22
N PHE A 127 14.95 -3.33 -3.64
CA PHE A 127 14.06 -3.62 -4.73
C PHE A 127 14.27 -2.63 -5.89
N GLY A 128 14.91 -1.48 -5.62
CA GLY A 128 15.48 -0.57 -6.60
C GLY A 128 14.48 0.15 -7.49
N ASP A 129 13.20 0.21 -7.11
CA ASP A 129 12.22 1.00 -7.86
C ASP A 129 12.44 2.49 -7.65
N LYS A 130 12.09 3.26 -8.68
CA LYS A 130 12.27 4.72 -8.68
C LYS A 130 10.98 5.49 -8.37
N ARG A 131 9.84 4.81 -8.45
CA ARG A 131 8.48 5.34 -8.17
C ARG A 131 7.55 4.19 -7.81
N ILE A 132 6.47 4.51 -7.13
CA ILE A 132 5.34 3.61 -6.90
C ILE A 132 4.10 4.27 -7.49
N ASP A 133 3.39 3.56 -8.35
CA ASP A 133 2.18 4.09 -9.00
C ASP A 133 0.95 3.90 -8.11
N ILE A 134 0.86 2.75 -7.44
CA ILE A 134 -0.16 2.46 -6.45
C ILE A 134 0.52 1.84 -5.25
N LEU A 135 0.37 2.47 -4.08
CA LEU A 135 0.79 1.92 -2.80
C LEU A 135 -0.45 1.59 -1.98
N LYS A 136 -0.72 0.31 -1.75
CA LYS A 136 -1.70 -0.17 -0.77
C LYS A 136 -1.01 -0.42 0.56
N VAL A 137 -1.54 0.16 1.63
CA VAL A 137 -1.10 0.05 3.02
C VAL A 137 -2.28 -0.45 3.83
N ASP A 138 -2.25 -1.73 4.15
CA ASP A 138 -3.33 -2.44 4.83
C ASP A 138 -2.68 -3.33 5.91
N ILE A 139 -2.01 -2.67 6.86
CA ILE A 139 -1.08 -3.31 7.82
C ILE A 139 -1.56 -3.07 9.24
N GLU A 140 -2.33 -4.01 9.77
CA GLU A 140 -2.94 -4.03 11.11
C GLU A 140 -2.06 -3.43 12.24
N GLY A 141 -2.16 -2.11 12.46
CA GLY A 141 -1.53 -1.38 13.57
C GLY A 141 -0.09 -0.89 13.34
N ALA A 142 0.44 -0.99 12.13
CA ALA A 142 1.78 -0.51 11.75
C ALA A 142 1.73 0.60 10.67
N GLU A 143 0.57 1.16 10.39
CA GLU A 143 0.35 2.12 9.30
C GLU A 143 1.11 3.43 9.53
N LEU A 144 1.29 3.84 10.79
CA LEU A 144 2.09 5.01 11.13
C LEU A 144 3.59 4.75 11.00
N ASP A 145 4.03 3.49 11.01
CA ASP A 145 5.45 3.18 10.96
C ASP A 145 6.11 3.51 9.63
N ILE A 146 5.31 3.65 8.56
CA ILE A 146 5.81 4.04 7.25
C ILE A 146 5.69 5.54 6.96
N SER A 147 4.99 6.30 7.81
CA SER A 147 4.54 7.67 7.50
C SER A 147 5.68 8.62 7.15
N ASP A 148 6.76 8.60 7.92
CA ASP A 148 7.97 9.41 7.67
C ASP A 148 8.73 8.97 6.41
N GLU A 149 8.53 7.72 5.96
CA GLU A 149 9.24 7.10 4.86
C GLU A 149 8.47 7.20 3.53
N LEU A 150 7.17 7.51 3.55
CA LEU A 150 6.35 7.73 2.35
C LEU A 150 6.92 8.83 1.43
N LEU A 151 7.61 9.82 2.01
CA LEU A 151 8.24 10.91 1.26
C LEU A 151 9.57 10.52 0.60
N SER A 152 10.09 9.32 0.87
CA SER A 152 11.40 8.88 0.37
C SER A 152 11.37 8.44 -1.10
N ILE A 153 10.19 8.23 -1.68
CA ILE A 153 9.98 7.84 -3.08
C ILE A 153 8.74 8.55 -3.66
N PRO A 154 8.73 8.90 -4.95
CA PRO A 154 7.52 9.38 -5.60
C PRO A 154 6.43 8.30 -5.58
N ILE A 155 5.28 8.63 -5.00
CA ILE A 155 4.07 7.80 -4.97
C ILE A 155 2.97 8.54 -5.72
N CYS A 156 2.35 7.90 -6.72
CA CYS A 156 1.26 8.53 -7.47
C CYS A 156 -0.09 8.43 -6.78
N GLN A 157 -0.35 7.32 -6.08
CA GLN A 157 -1.60 7.11 -5.37
C GLN A 157 -1.37 6.23 -4.14
N LEU A 158 -1.82 6.70 -2.99
CA LEU A 158 -1.75 6.00 -1.70
C LEU A 158 -3.15 5.52 -1.30
N LEU A 159 -3.29 4.21 -1.10
CA LEU A 159 -4.48 3.56 -0.56
C LEU A 159 -4.12 3.11 0.85
N ILE A 160 -4.64 3.77 1.87
CA ILE A 160 -4.35 3.43 3.26
C ILE A 160 -5.64 3.04 3.98
N GLU A 161 -5.66 1.82 4.53
CA GLU A 161 -6.68 1.38 5.46
C GLU A 161 -6.16 1.55 6.87
N ASN A 162 -6.95 2.17 7.74
CA ASN A 162 -6.55 2.43 9.11
C ASN A 162 -7.19 1.40 10.04
N HIS A 163 -6.37 0.51 10.59
CA HIS A 163 -6.79 -0.48 11.59
C HIS A 163 -6.48 -0.03 13.03
N GLY A 164 -6.05 1.22 13.23
CA GLY A 164 -5.88 1.79 14.57
C GLY A 164 -7.17 1.73 15.39
N GLU A 165 -7.05 1.62 16.72
CA GLU A 165 -8.20 1.71 17.64
C GLU A 165 -9.06 2.93 17.28
N ASN A 166 -10.37 2.72 17.08
CA ASN A 166 -11.35 3.75 16.67
C ASN A 166 -11.15 5.09 17.40
N VAL A 167 -10.41 6.00 16.79
CA VAL A 167 -10.36 7.38 17.24
C VAL A 167 -11.56 8.09 16.63
N ILE A 168 -12.61 8.27 17.43
CA ILE A 168 -13.76 9.12 17.06
C ILE A 168 -13.28 10.57 17.05
N ILE A 169 -13.03 11.12 15.87
CA ILE A 169 -12.77 12.56 15.70
C ILE A 169 -14.12 13.26 15.55
N SER A 170 -14.60 13.85 16.65
CA SER A 170 -15.77 14.74 16.60
C SER A 170 -15.31 16.17 16.28
N PHE A 171 -15.75 16.71 15.14
CA PHE A 171 -15.60 18.13 14.83
C PHE A 171 -16.88 18.85 15.25
N ASN A 172 -16.78 19.79 16.21
CA ASN A 172 -17.79 20.83 16.33
C ASN A 172 -17.53 21.87 15.23
N LEU A 173 -18.52 22.06 14.36
CA LEU A 173 -18.57 23.14 13.38
C LEU A 173 -18.54 24.52 14.05
#